data_AF-A0A7R9Z1P4-F1
#
_entry.id   AF-A0A7R9Z1P4-F1
#
_cell.length_a   1.000
_cell.length_b   1.000
_cell.length_c   1.000
_cell.angle_alpha   90.00
_cell.angle_beta   90.00
_cell.angle_gamma   90.00
#
_symmetry.space_group_name_H-M   'P 1'
#
loop_
_entity.id
_entity.type
_entity.pdbx_description
1 polymer ?
#
loop_
_entity_poly.entity_id
_entity_poly.type
_entity_poly.pdbx_seq_one_letter_code
_entity_poly.pdbx_strand_id
1 'polypeptide(L)'
;RSSTPAKVELLLDTVTTEEVRRPLVALCELMRDVFLPAVGCVPGAKRIEGDVMDVDDVEGPRLITQTMRQQNAVSAITVSGNVGAANGMVDGRQPTPKELEDAAHLLEERNIHSLYRVASRSCQLLELLSRLREAQSIHDLPEVEWGLLHGLTHCQLVTTREGQNRIETVLTNLVSGGPNVARDPTEMSHGVVDLGGRPETAQSDRLSLLLSRSCYLYYSAGSRLTYLGFRTARSAALDPPSSARRVELCNRASNYFVRAAAHWYNPGLVAGRVLHAEPFRKRGSGRKELFGRAAEPGWYDDAAMRAIEHGSPLARAAQVLMELGDVGGTVDVCLRCAANFGGVPPSGKGTLDYEFEGIGESDLPDEMLPWERGLY
;
A
#
# COMPACT_ATOMS: atom_id res chain seq x y z
N ARG A 1 15.34 15.60 39.50
CA ARG A 1 13.91 15.77 39.19
C ARG A 1 13.53 14.63 38.26
N SER A 2 12.80 13.66 38.79
CA SER A 2 12.30 12.46 38.09
C SER A 2 11.23 12.85 37.08
N SER A 3 11.55 12.78 35.78
CA SER A 3 10.55 12.90 34.72
C SER A 3 9.71 11.62 34.68
N THR A 4 8.43 11.77 34.98
CA THR A 4 7.38 10.76 34.74
C THR A 4 7.37 10.35 33.25
N PRO A 5 7.22 9.05 32.92
CA PRO A 5 7.18 8.60 31.53
C PRO A 5 5.87 9.06 30.89
N ALA A 6 5.96 9.89 29.86
CA ALA A 6 4.81 10.38 29.12
C ALA A 6 4.52 9.43 27.94
N LYS A 7 3.43 8.66 28.08
CA LYS A 7 2.55 8.15 27.02
C LYS A 7 3.15 7.24 25.93
N VAL A 8 2.51 6.07 25.82
CA VAL A 8 2.67 4.98 24.83
C VAL A 8 3.83 4.01 25.07
N GLU A 9 3.96 3.53 26.32
CA GLU A 9 4.64 2.26 26.59
C GLU A 9 3.72 1.09 26.21
N LEU A 10 3.53 0.87 24.91
CA LEU A 10 3.28 -0.47 24.39
C LEU A 10 4.44 -0.86 23.48
N LEU A 11 5.65 -0.53 23.96
CA LEU A 11 6.86 -1.19 23.51
C LEU A 11 6.91 -2.48 24.31
N LEU A 12 6.26 -3.53 23.81
CA LEU A 12 6.68 -4.89 24.13
C LEU A 12 8.20 -4.87 24.04
N ASP A 13 8.88 -5.24 25.11
CA ASP A 13 10.32 -5.41 25.03
C ASP A 13 10.63 -6.45 23.94
N THR A 14 11.85 -6.44 23.43
CA THR A 14 12.23 -7.35 22.34
C THR A 14 11.99 -8.81 22.73
N VAL A 15 12.09 -9.12 24.02
CA VAL A 15 11.77 -10.43 24.60
C VAL A 15 10.28 -10.75 24.46
N THR A 16 9.38 -9.92 24.98
CA THR A 16 7.92 -10.19 24.90
C THR A 16 7.44 -10.20 23.45
N THR A 17 8.00 -9.34 22.59
CA THR A 17 7.67 -9.33 21.16
C THR A 17 8.01 -10.67 20.52
N GLU A 18 9.17 -11.22 20.81
CA GLU A 18 9.61 -12.51 20.27
C GLU A 18 8.84 -13.70 20.88
N GLU A 19 8.51 -13.64 22.17
CA GLU A 19 7.67 -14.64 22.84
C GLU A 19 6.28 -14.74 22.21
N VAL A 20 5.71 -13.62 21.76
CA VAL A 20 4.42 -13.60 21.04
C VAL A 20 4.60 -13.96 19.56
N ARG A 21 5.67 -13.49 18.91
CA ARG A 21 5.91 -13.71 17.48
C ARG A 21 6.17 -15.18 17.15
N ARG A 22 6.99 -15.87 17.96
CA ARG A 22 7.39 -17.27 17.72
C ARG A 22 6.20 -18.25 17.54
N PRO A 23 5.21 -18.32 18.45
CA PRO A 23 4.06 -19.20 18.24
C PRO A 23 3.19 -18.81 17.04
N LEU A 24 3.13 -17.53 16.69
CA LEU A 24 2.40 -17.08 15.50
C LEU A 24 3.10 -17.49 14.19
N VAL A 25 4.43 -17.45 14.15
CA VAL A 25 5.22 -17.94 13.02
C VAL A 25 5.03 -19.45 12.86
N ALA A 26 5.13 -20.22 13.95
CA ALA A 26 4.87 -21.66 13.92
C ALA A 26 3.43 -22.00 13.48
N LEU A 27 2.44 -21.18 13.84
CA LEU A 27 1.08 -21.30 13.34
C LEU A 27 1.00 -21.02 11.84
N CYS A 28 1.68 -19.98 11.34
CA CYS A 28 1.71 -19.67 9.90
C CYS A 28 2.36 -20.80 9.09
N GLU A 29 3.46 -21.37 9.57
CA GLU A 29 4.13 -22.53 8.97
C GLU A 29 3.20 -23.75 8.95
N LEU A 30 2.59 -24.09 10.08
CA LEU A 30 1.62 -25.18 10.17
C LEU A 30 0.45 -24.98 9.20
N MET A 31 -0.07 -23.76 9.08
CA MET A 31 -1.15 -23.47 8.15
C MET A 31 -0.73 -23.60 6.68
N ARG A 32 0.50 -23.18 6.33
CA ARG A 32 1.06 -23.37 4.98
C ARG A 32 1.20 -24.86 4.66
N ASP A 33 1.68 -25.66 5.61
CA ASP A 33 1.92 -27.09 5.42
C ASP A 33 0.62 -27.89 5.32
N VAL A 34 -0.34 -27.62 6.20
CA VAL A 34 -1.59 -28.40 6.32
C VAL A 34 -2.65 -27.92 5.32
N PHE A 35 -2.73 -26.61 5.07
CA PHE A 35 -3.80 -26.00 4.29
C PHE A 35 -3.27 -25.28 3.04
N LEU A 36 -2.22 -25.81 2.42
CA LEU A 36 -1.59 -25.22 1.23
C LEU A 36 -2.59 -24.79 0.13
N PRO A 37 -3.65 -25.54 -0.21
CA PRO A 37 -4.63 -25.11 -1.21
C PRO A 37 -5.36 -23.81 -0.81
N ALA A 38 -5.80 -23.71 0.45
CA ALA A 38 -6.52 -22.56 0.98
C ALA A 38 -5.60 -21.36 1.24
N VAL A 39 -4.35 -21.62 1.64
CA VAL A 39 -3.35 -20.57 1.92
C VAL A 39 -2.72 -20.04 0.63
N GLY A 40 -2.44 -20.91 -0.34
CA GLY A 40 -1.71 -20.56 -1.56
C GLY A 40 -2.53 -19.81 -2.62
N CYS A 41 -3.85 -19.83 -2.52
CA CYS A 41 -4.75 -19.15 -3.46
C CYS A 41 -5.84 -18.39 -2.71
N VAL A 42 -6.27 -17.25 -3.25
CA VAL A 42 -7.46 -16.54 -2.76
C VAL A 42 -8.69 -17.38 -3.13
N PRO A 43 -9.51 -17.84 -2.16
CA PRO A 43 -10.67 -18.68 -2.44
C PRO A 43 -11.71 -17.94 -3.30
N GLY A 44 -12.14 -18.58 -4.38
CA GLY A 44 -13.10 -18.00 -5.33
C GLY A 44 -12.52 -17.03 -6.35
N ALA A 45 -11.22 -16.70 -6.27
CA ALA A 45 -10.56 -15.97 -7.35
C ALA A 45 -10.53 -16.87 -8.59
N LYS A 46 -11.12 -16.40 -9.70
CA LYS A 46 -10.81 -16.99 -11.00
C LYS A 46 -9.30 -16.79 -11.18
N ARG A 47 -8.57 -17.82 -11.62
CA ARG A 47 -7.16 -17.67 -12.04
C ARG A 47 -7.12 -16.74 -13.25
N ILE A 48 -7.23 -15.45 -13.02
CA ILE A 48 -7.06 -14.39 -13.99
C ILE A 48 -5.75 -13.73 -13.57
N GLU A 49 -4.76 -13.81 -14.45
CA GLU A 49 -3.49 -13.10 -14.29
C GLU A 49 -3.80 -11.61 -14.16
N GLY A 50 -3.59 -11.05 -12.97
CA GLY A 50 -3.67 -9.61 -12.71
C GLY A 50 -4.92 -9.10 -11.99
N ASP A 51 -5.52 -9.88 -11.08
CA ASP A 51 -6.70 -9.40 -10.34
C ASP A 51 -6.34 -8.54 -9.11
N VAL A 52 -6.81 -7.30 -9.14
CA VAL A 52 -6.61 -6.25 -8.14
C VAL A 52 -7.54 -6.50 -6.94
N MET A 53 -6.94 -6.70 -5.76
CA MET A 53 -7.66 -7.08 -4.55
C MET A 53 -7.94 -5.88 -3.64
N ASP A 54 -8.87 -5.00 -4.01
CA ASP A 54 -9.49 -4.05 -3.07
C ASP A 54 -10.60 -4.76 -2.25
N VAL A 55 -10.20 -5.63 -1.32
CA VAL A 55 -11.14 -6.31 -0.39
C VAL A 55 -11.35 -5.52 0.90
N ASP A 56 -10.56 -4.46 1.12
CA ASP A 56 -10.65 -3.61 2.33
C ASP A 56 -11.45 -2.31 2.10
N ASP A 57 -12.04 -2.11 0.91
CA ASP A 57 -12.74 -0.88 0.50
C ASP A 57 -14.22 -0.81 0.90
N VAL A 58 -14.66 -1.66 1.83
CA VAL A 58 -16.01 -1.53 2.41
C VAL A 58 -15.93 -0.69 3.69
N GLU A 59 -16.26 0.59 3.57
CA GLU A 59 -16.40 1.54 4.68
C GLU A 59 -17.24 0.96 5.82
N GLY A 60 -16.57 0.55 6.90
CA GLY A 60 -17.19 0.19 8.16
C GLY A 60 -16.26 -0.60 9.09
N PRO A 61 -16.42 -0.50 10.43
CA PRO A 61 -15.66 -1.28 11.39
C PRO A 61 -16.21 -2.72 11.43
N ARG A 62 -16.09 -3.47 10.33
CA ARG A 62 -16.84 -4.74 10.18
C ARG A 62 -16.16 -5.81 9.31
N LEU A 63 -14.85 -5.88 9.11
CA LEU A 63 -14.27 -7.02 8.36
C LEU A 63 -14.56 -8.39 9.02
N ILE A 64 -14.52 -8.48 10.36
CA ILE A 64 -14.95 -9.67 11.12
C ILE A 64 -16.49 -9.80 11.13
N THR A 65 -17.22 -8.68 11.17
CA THR A 65 -18.70 -8.69 11.16
C THR A 65 -19.30 -8.90 9.77
N GLN A 66 -18.53 -8.72 8.70
CA GLN A 66 -18.91 -8.84 7.30
C GLN A 66 -18.53 -10.21 6.77
N THR A 67 -17.43 -10.81 7.23
CA THR A 67 -17.27 -12.26 7.16
C THR A 67 -18.36 -12.97 7.94
N MET A 68 -18.80 -12.45 9.11
CA MET A 68 -20.01 -12.94 9.78
C MET A 68 -21.33 -12.62 9.05
N ARG A 69 -21.48 -11.49 8.36
CA ARG A 69 -22.70 -11.17 7.58
C ARG A 69 -22.75 -11.86 6.23
N GLN A 70 -21.60 -12.14 5.62
CA GLN A 70 -21.48 -13.00 4.43
C GLN A 70 -21.49 -14.48 4.81
N GLN A 71 -21.03 -14.86 6.01
CA GLN A 71 -21.41 -16.13 6.64
C GLN A 71 -22.92 -16.15 6.81
N ASN A 72 -23.57 -15.10 7.31
CA ASN A 72 -25.03 -15.05 7.36
C ASN A 72 -25.68 -14.98 5.98
N ALA A 73 -24.99 -14.57 4.91
CA ALA A 73 -25.51 -14.55 3.54
C ALA A 73 -25.32 -15.88 2.83
N VAL A 74 -24.18 -16.56 3.02
CA VAL A 74 -23.93 -17.93 2.55
C VAL A 74 -24.74 -18.91 3.37
N SER A 75 -24.76 -18.77 4.69
CA SER A 75 -25.73 -19.40 5.59
C SER A 75 -27.16 -18.95 5.32
N ALA A 76 -27.45 -17.76 4.76
CA ALA A 76 -28.79 -17.46 4.24
C ALA A 76 -29.04 -18.08 2.87
N ILE A 77 -28.04 -18.45 2.08
CA ILE A 77 -28.25 -19.33 0.93
C ILE A 77 -28.48 -20.78 1.43
N THR A 78 -27.90 -21.16 2.58
CA THR A 78 -28.15 -22.44 3.26
C THR A 78 -29.44 -22.46 4.12
N VAL A 79 -29.96 -21.31 4.56
CA VAL A 79 -31.08 -21.18 5.53
C VAL A 79 -32.27 -20.38 5.01
N SER A 80 -32.09 -19.49 4.02
CA SER A 80 -33.17 -18.69 3.42
C SER A 80 -33.81 -19.42 2.25
N GLY A 81 -34.34 -20.60 2.55
CA GLY A 81 -35.43 -21.16 1.77
C GLY A 81 -36.75 -20.40 1.94
N ASN A 82 -36.80 -19.17 2.50
CA ASN A 82 -38.11 -18.55 2.77
C ASN A 82 -38.26 -17.04 3.02
N VAL A 83 -37.34 -16.12 2.66
CA VAL A 83 -37.65 -14.69 2.79
C VAL A 83 -37.22 -13.84 1.59
N GLY A 84 -38.22 -13.40 0.80
CA GLY A 84 -38.13 -12.14 0.06
C GLY A 84 -38.43 -12.23 -1.44
N ALA A 85 -39.71 -12.29 -1.78
CA ALA A 85 -40.22 -12.02 -3.12
C ALA A 85 -39.84 -10.60 -3.59
N ALA A 86 -39.13 -10.49 -4.71
CA ALA A 86 -39.26 -9.38 -5.66
C ALA A 86 -38.49 -9.70 -6.96
N ASN A 87 -39.26 -10.02 -8.00
CA ASN A 87 -38.96 -9.84 -9.42
C ASN A 87 -37.80 -10.64 -10.04
N GLY A 88 -38.13 -11.86 -10.45
CA GLY A 88 -37.42 -12.59 -11.50
C GLY A 88 -37.56 -14.09 -11.29
N MET A 89 -38.19 -14.79 -12.23
CA MET A 89 -38.30 -16.24 -12.25
C MET A 89 -36.92 -16.89 -12.11
N VAL A 90 -36.57 -17.29 -10.89
CA VAL A 90 -35.50 -18.25 -10.62
C VAL A 90 -36.24 -19.49 -10.17
N ASP A 91 -36.16 -20.55 -10.97
CA ASP A 91 -36.72 -21.86 -10.65
C ASP A 91 -36.43 -22.20 -9.19
N GLY A 92 -37.47 -22.59 -8.44
CA GLY A 92 -37.41 -22.99 -7.02
C GLY A 92 -36.67 -24.30 -6.79
N ARG A 93 -35.55 -24.51 -7.50
CA ARG A 93 -34.68 -25.66 -7.37
C ARG A 93 -33.97 -25.53 -6.03
N GLN A 94 -34.32 -26.44 -5.11
CA GLN A 94 -33.56 -26.59 -3.88
C GLN A 94 -32.11 -26.97 -4.23
N PRO A 95 -31.12 -26.40 -3.54
CA PRO A 95 -29.73 -26.76 -3.75
C PRO A 95 -29.55 -28.25 -3.51
N THR A 96 -28.83 -28.90 -4.41
CA THR A 96 -28.53 -30.33 -4.26
C THR A 96 -27.58 -30.53 -3.07
N PRO A 97 -27.59 -31.71 -2.41
CA PRO A 97 -26.66 -32.00 -1.32
C PRO A 97 -25.19 -31.73 -1.68
N LYS A 98 -24.82 -32.04 -2.93
CA LYS A 98 -23.49 -31.75 -3.48
C LYS A 98 -23.17 -30.25 -3.54
N GLU A 99 -24.12 -29.42 -3.98
CA GLU A 99 -23.93 -27.96 -4.01
C GLU A 99 -23.75 -27.38 -2.61
N LEU A 100 -24.41 -27.96 -1.60
CA LEU A 100 -24.24 -27.57 -0.19
C LEU A 100 -22.86 -27.96 0.36
N GLU A 101 -22.38 -29.17 0.03
CA GLU A 101 -21.03 -29.64 0.37
C GLU A 101 -19.94 -28.76 -0.28
N ASP A 102 -20.07 -28.48 -1.58
CA ASP A 102 -19.15 -27.61 -2.32
C ASP A 102 -19.11 -26.18 -1.71
N ALA A 103 -20.27 -25.64 -1.34
CA ALA A 103 -20.37 -24.33 -0.68
C ALA A 103 -19.74 -24.35 0.73
N ALA A 104 -19.89 -25.44 1.48
CA ALA A 104 -19.28 -25.59 2.80
C ALA A 104 -17.75 -25.65 2.69
N HIS A 105 -17.21 -26.40 1.74
CA HIS A 105 -15.76 -26.46 1.48
C HIS A 105 -15.20 -25.10 1.08
N LEU A 106 -15.84 -24.37 0.17
CA LEU A 106 -15.40 -23.02 -0.20
C LEU A 106 -15.43 -22.05 1.00
N LEU A 107 -16.43 -22.17 1.87
CA LEU A 107 -16.51 -21.36 3.08
C LEU A 107 -15.37 -21.69 4.06
N GLU A 108 -15.06 -22.96 4.23
CA GLU A 108 -13.94 -23.42 5.04
C GLU A 108 -12.60 -22.89 4.52
N GLU A 109 -12.32 -23.04 3.21
CA GLU A 109 -11.12 -22.51 2.57
C GLU A 109 -11.00 -20.99 2.78
N ARG A 110 -12.10 -20.24 2.61
CA ARG A 110 -12.12 -18.79 2.84
C ARG A 110 -11.79 -18.43 4.29
N ASN A 111 -12.31 -19.17 5.25
CA ASN A 111 -12.05 -18.92 6.67
C ASN A 111 -10.58 -19.22 7.02
N ILE A 112 -10.03 -20.32 6.50
CA ILE A 112 -8.62 -20.69 6.66
C ILE A 112 -7.70 -19.63 6.05
N HIS A 113 -7.99 -19.21 4.82
CA HIS A 113 -7.24 -18.15 4.14
C HIS A 113 -7.26 -16.83 4.94
N SER A 114 -8.44 -16.45 5.46
CA SER A 114 -8.61 -15.24 6.27
C SER A 114 -7.82 -15.32 7.57
N LEU A 115 -7.83 -16.48 8.24
CA LEU A 115 -7.06 -16.72 9.46
C LEU A 115 -5.56 -16.62 9.19
N TYR A 116 -5.07 -17.23 8.10
CA TYR A 116 -3.68 -17.14 7.70
C TYR A 116 -3.27 -15.69 7.41
N ARG A 117 -4.10 -14.92 6.69
CA ARG A 117 -3.85 -13.50 6.42
C ARG A 117 -3.68 -12.69 7.70
N VAL A 118 -4.57 -12.89 8.69
CA VAL A 118 -4.48 -12.18 9.98
C VAL A 118 -3.23 -12.60 10.75
N ALA A 119 -2.91 -13.89 10.79
CA ALA A 119 -1.72 -14.41 11.47
C ALA A 119 -0.43 -13.87 10.84
N SER A 120 -0.33 -13.91 9.50
CA SER A 120 0.81 -13.39 8.74
C SER A 120 0.98 -11.89 8.93
N ARG A 121 -0.09 -11.09 8.81
CA ARG A 121 -0.04 -9.64 9.10
C ARG A 121 0.38 -9.35 10.55
N SER A 122 -0.10 -10.14 11.51
CA SER A 122 0.28 -9.97 12.92
C SER A 122 1.77 -10.25 13.12
N CYS A 123 2.32 -11.32 12.53
CA CYS A 123 3.75 -11.61 12.58
C CYS A 123 4.59 -10.48 11.99
N GLN A 124 4.23 -10.02 10.80
CA GLN A 124 4.95 -8.96 10.10
C GLN A 124 4.82 -7.61 10.81
N LEU A 125 3.70 -7.33 11.49
CA LEU A 125 3.56 -6.13 12.30
C LEU A 125 4.47 -6.17 13.53
N LEU A 126 4.59 -7.32 14.22
CA LEU A 126 5.51 -7.45 15.35
C LEU A 126 6.96 -7.25 14.92
N GLU A 127 7.34 -7.85 13.78
CA GLU A 127 8.64 -7.62 13.15
C GLU A 127 8.85 -6.14 12.82
N LEU A 128 7.85 -5.50 12.20
CA LEU A 128 7.87 -4.09 11.85
C LEU A 128 8.11 -3.21 13.07
N LEU A 129 7.38 -3.44 14.17
CA LEU A 129 7.55 -2.68 15.41
C LEU A 129 8.97 -2.85 15.99
N SER A 130 9.56 -4.05 15.89
CA SER A 130 10.96 -4.29 16.25
C SER A 130 11.91 -3.48 15.36
N ARG A 131 11.70 -3.46 14.04
CA ARG A 131 12.52 -2.68 13.09
C ARG A 131 12.40 -1.18 13.29
N LEU A 132 11.20 -0.67 13.59
CA LEU A 132 10.99 0.74 13.92
C LEU A 132 11.72 1.12 15.22
N ARG A 133 11.71 0.26 16.23
CA ARG A 133 12.46 0.47 17.47
C ARG A 133 13.98 0.47 17.22
N GLU A 134 14.48 -0.45 16.40
CA GLU A 134 15.89 -0.46 15.98
C GLU A 134 16.24 0.83 15.24
N ALA A 135 15.41 1.26 14.29
CA ALA A 135 15.60 2.50 13.53
C ALA A 135 15.65 3.74 14.42
N GLN A 136 14.81 3.82 15.46
CA GLN A 136 14.82 4.92 16.45
C GLN A 136 16.17 5.06 17.17
N SER A 137 16.93 3.97 17.30
CA SER A 137 18.26 4.00 17.93
C SER A 137 19.38 4.47 17.00
N ILE A 138 19.11 4.62 15.70
CA ILE A 138 20.09 5.00 14.68
C ILE A 138 19.98 6.52 14.44
N HIS A 139 20.98 7.29 14.89
CA HIS A 139 21.00 8.76 14.77
C HIS A 139 20.97 9.31 13.34
N ASP A 140 21.31 8.48 12.36
CA ASP A 140 21.34 8.83 10.94
C ASP A 140 19.97 8.75 10.28
N LEU A 141 19.01 8.06 10.89
CA LEU A 141 17.64 7.95 10.40
C LEU A 141 16.77 9.08 10.98
N PRO A 142 15.69 9.45 10.27
CA PRO A 142 14.64 10.29 10.85
C PRO A 142 14.05 9.65 12.12
N GLU A 143 13.56 10.49 13.04
CA GLU A 143 12.83 10.01 14.22
C GLU A 143 11.54 9.29 13.80
N VAL A 144 11.24 8.18 14.45
CA VAL A 144 10.01 7.43 14.20
C VAL A 144 8.85 8.16 14.87
N GLU A 145 7.86 8.56 14.09
CA GLU A 145 6.67 9.28 14.56
C GLU A 145 5.66 8.37 15.27
N TRP A 146 6.03 7.81 16.42
CA TRP A 146 5.18 6.92 17.23
C TRP A 146 3.82 7.54 17.59
N GLY A 147 3.73 8.88 17.63
CA GLY A 147 2.49 9.63 17.84
C GLY A 147 1.40 9.31 16.81
N LEU A 148 1.74 8.94 15.58
CA LEU A 148 0.76 8.54 14.55
C LEU A 148 0.07 7.21 14.89
N LEU A 149 0.75 6.32 15.60
CA LEU A 149 0.23 5.01 16.00
C LEU A 149 -0.51 5.06 17.35
N HIS A 150 -0.39 6.17 18.08
CA HIS A 150 -1.02 6.33 19.38
C HIS A 150 -2.55 6.19 19.31
N GLY A 151 -3.09 5.50 20.32
CA GLY A 151 -4.53 5.26 20.47
C GLY A 151 -5.05 4.06 19.67
N LEU A 152 -4.20 3.37 18.91
CA LEU A 152 -4.54 2.13 18.24
C LEU A 152 -4.00 0.91 18.99
N THR A 153 -4.84 -0.12 19.10
CA THR A 153 -4.45 -1.44 19.60
C THR A 153 -3.73 -2.24 18.51
N HIS A 154 -2.97 -3.28 18.89
CA HIS A 154 -2.34 -4.19 17.93
C HIS A 154 -3.37 -4.78 16.94
N CYS A 155 -4.53 -5.20 17.44
CA CYS A 155 -5.62 -5.71 16.58
C CYS A 155 -6.08 -4.66 15.56
N GLN A 156 -6.21 -3.39 15.95
CA GLN A 156 -6.58 -2.32 15.01
C GLN A 156 -5.49 -2.06 13.97
N LEU A 157 -4.21 -2.10 14.37
CA LEU A 157 -3.09 -1.96 13.43
C LEU A 157 -3.03 -3.10 12.40
N VAL A 158 -3.45 -4.31 12.78
CA VAL A 158 -3.51 -5.47 11.87
C VAL A 158 -4.74 -5.44 10.95
N THR A 159 -5.90 -5.08 11.49
CA THR A 159 -7.20 -5.37 10.84
C THR A 159 -7.92 -4.15 10.26
N THR A 160 -7.49 -2.92 10.60
CA THR A 160 -8.20 -1.71 10.17
C THR A 160 -7.41 -0.95 9.12
N ARG A 161 -8.14 -0.38 8.15
CA ARG A 161 -7.58 0.52 7.12
C ARG A 161 -6.89 1.74 7.74
N GLU A 162 -7.45 2.29 8.81
CA GLU A 162 -6.83 3.43 9.49
C GLU A 162 -5.48 3.07 10.12
N GLY A 163 -5.36 1.89 10.72
CA GLY A 163 -4.09 1.36 11.22
C GLY A 163 -3.07 1.21 10.08
N GLN A 164 -3.48 0.63 8.96
CA GLN A 164 -2.64 0.49 7.77
C GLN A 164 -2.14 1.84 7.25
N ASN A 165 -3.06 2.81 7.07
CA ASN A 165 -2.73 4.13 6.56
C ASN A 165 -1.73 4.87 7.46
N ARG A 166 -1.89 4.78 8.78
CA ARG A 166 -0.98 5.40 9.75
C ARG A 166 0.39 4.75 9.75
N ILE A 167 0.45 3.41 9.68
CA ILE A 167 1.73 2.69 9.51
C ILE A 167 2.42 3.13 8.22
N GLU A 168 1.70 3.18 7.12
CA GLU A 168 2.26 3.57 5.83
C GLU A 168 2.78 5.02 5.84
N THR A 169 2.08 5.94 6.53
CA THR A 169 2.59 7.30 6.76
C THR A 169 3.87 7.30 7.59
N VAL A 170 3.93 6.53 8.69
CA VAL A 170 5.17 6.39 9.50
C VAL A 170 6.31 5.88 8.64
N LEU A 171 6.09 4.83 7.83
CA LEU A 171 7.13 4.25 6.97
C LEU A 171 7.56 5.21 5.85
N THR A 172 6.61 5.96 5.28
CA THR A 172 6.90 6.99 4.29
C THR A 172 7.74 8.11 4.89
N ASN A 173 7.42 8.57 6.10
CA ASN A 173 8.18 9.62 6.79
C ASN A 173 9.57 9.11 7.23
N LEU A 174 9.68 7.86 7.65
CA LEU A 174 10.95 7.27 8.07
C LEU A 174 11.91 7.01 6.90
N VAL A 175 11.40 6.47 5.80
CA VAL A 175 12.24 6.02 4.67
C VAL A 175 12.35 7.08 3.58
N SER A 176 11.26 7.78 3.28
CA SER A 176 11.19 8.79 2.21
C SER A 176 11.22 10.23 2.75
N GLY A 177 11.20 10.42 4.07
CA GLY A 177 11.25 11.72 4.72
C GLY A 177 12.56 12.45 4.45
N GLY A 178 12.55 13.29 3.41
CA GLY A 178 13.23 14.57 3.50
C GLY A 178 12.46 15.43 4.51
N PRO A 179 13.12 16.37 5.20
CA PRO A 179 12.50 17.20 6.22
C PRO A 179 11.39 18.06 5.63
N ASN A 180 10.18 17.53 5.57
CA ASN A 180 8.98 18.33 5.40
C ASN A 180 8.40 18.60 6.79
N VAL A 181 7.91 19.81 6.99
CA VAL A 181 7.18 20.29 8.18
C VAL A 181 8.05 20.91 9.28
N ALA A 182 8.80 21.94 8.89
CA ALA A 182 8.52 23.28 9.43
C ALA A 182 8.64 24.29 8.29
N ARG A 183 7.80 24.11 7.25
CA ARG A 183 7.61 25.15 6.23
C ARG A 183 6.85 26.28 6.90
N ASP A 184 7.52 27.39 7.10
CA ASP A 184 6.90 28.64 7.48
C ASP A 184 5.84 28.99 6.42
N PRO A 185 4.55 29.14 6.76
CA PRO A 185 3.48 29.37 5.79
C PRO A 185 3.62 30.68 4.99
N THR A 186 4.62 31.49 5.29
CA THR A 186 4.93 32.75 4.61
C THR A 186 5.80 32.61 3.36
N GLU A 187 6.44 31.46 3.11
CA GLU A 187 7.22 31.21 1.89
C GLU A 187 6.49 30.30 0.89
N MET A 188 5.32 30.75 0.41
CA MET A 188 4.63 30.15 -0.75
C MET A 188 5.27 30.57 -2.09
N SER A 189 6.60 30.58 -2.17
CA SER A 189 7.29 30.83 -3.44
C SER A 189 7.37 29.52 -4.22
N HIS A 190 6.52 29.40 -5.24
CA HIS A 190 6.51 28.40 -6.31
C HIS A 190 7.11 27.01 -6.00
N GLY A 191 6.26 26.06 -5.58
CA GLY A 191 6.17 24.67 -6.09
C GLY A 191 7.40 23.76 -6.24
N VAL A 192 8.61 24.18 -5.87
CA VAL A 192 9.82 23.35 -5.99
C VAL A 192 9.79 22.30 -4.89
N VAL A 193 9.86 21.02 -5.27
CA VAL A 193 10.17 19.93 -4.35
C VAL A 193 11.57 20.20 -3.83
N ASP A 194 11.71 20.30 -2.51
CA ASP A 194 13.04 20.41 -1.92
C ASP A 194 13.79 19.08 -2.10
N LEU A 195 14.47 18.97 -3.24
CA LEU A 195 15.42 17.90 -3.55
C LEU A 195 16.71 18.05 -2.73
N GLY A 196 16.87 19.15 -1.98
CA GLY A 196 17.98 19.44 -1.08
C GLY A 196 17.90 18.75 0.29
N GLY A 197 16.99 17.78 0.46
CA GLY A 197 16.87 16.97 1.67
C GLY A 197 18.19 16.27 2.06
N ARG A 198 18.29 15.92 3.36
CA ARG A 198 19.44 15.25 3.98
C ARG A 198 19.96 14.10 3.09
N PRO A 199 21.28 13.97 2.88
CA PRO A 199 21.84 12.90 2.07
C PRO A 199 21.39 11.56 2.64
N GLU A 200 20.79 10.74 1.80
CA GLU A 200 20.28 9.45 2.20
C GLU A 200 21.43 8.54 2.64
N THR A 201 21.22 7.85 3.75
CA THR A 201 22.28 7.10 4.41
C THR A 201 22.21 5.63 4.03
N ALA A 202 23.34 4.92 4.10
CA ALA A 202 23.37 3.46 3.92
C ALA A 202 22.43 2.72 4.91
N GLN A 203 22.08 3.37 6.03
CA GLN A 203 21.10 2.84 6.99
C GLN A 203 19.67 2.90 6.45
N SER A 204 19.30 3.96 5.69
CA SER A 204 17.99 4.05 5.04
C SER A 204 17.81 2.96 3.98
N ASP A 205 18.86 2.72 3.17
CA ASP A 205 18.88 1.62 2.19
C ASP A 205 18.71 0.25 2.88
N ARG A 206 19.48 0.02 3.95
CA ARG A 206 19.41 -1.23 4.72
C ARG A 206 18.03 -1.42 5.34
N LEU A 207 17.45 -0.37 5.92
CA LEU A 207 16.12 -0.43 6.51
C LEU A 207 15.05 -0.72 5.45
N SER A 208 15.07 0.00 4.33
CA SER A 208 14.14 -0.24 3.21
C SER A 208 14.21 -1.69 2.71
N LEU A 209 15.42 -2.24 2.57
CA LEU A 209 15.63 -3.63 2.20
C LEU A 209 15.06 -4.60 3.23
N LEU A 210 15.37 -4.41 4.52
CA LEU A 210 14.85 -5.26 5.60
C LEU A 210 13.32 -5.23 5.64
N LEU A 211 12.72 -4.04 5.59
CA LEU A 211 11.27 -3.86 5.58
C LEU A 211 10.63 -4.56 4.38
N SER A 212 11.21 -4.43 3.18
CA SER A 212 10.66 -5.09 1.98
C SER A 212 10.73 -6.62 2.04
N ARG A 213 11.62 -7.17 2.88
CA ARG A 213 11.79 -8.62 3.01
C ARG A 213 10.97 -9.21 4.14
N SER A 214 10.95 -8.56 5.30
CA SER A 214 10.33 -9.10 6.51
C SER A 214 8.95 -8.52 6.81
N CYS A 215 8.59 -7.39 6.19
CA CYS A 215 7.37 -6.63 6.46
C CYS A 215 6.65 -6.26 5.15
N TYR A 216 6.67 -7.12 4.14
CA TYR A 216 6.14 -6.83 2.80
C TYR A 216 4.63 -6.56 2.77
N LEU A 217 3.88 -7.01 3.78
CA LEU A 217 2.47 -6.67 4.01
C LEU A 217 2.28 -5.28 4.66
N TYR A 218 3.32 -4.48 4.79
CA TYR A 218 3.25 -3.08 5.24
C TYR A 218 4.18 -2.17 4.42
N TYR A 219 5.25 -2.74 3.87
CA TYR A 219 6.23 -2.08 3.03
C TYR A 219 6.49 -2.93 1.79
N SER A 220 5.72 -2.69 0.73
CA SER A 220 5.73 -3.53 -0.46
C SER A 220 7.00 -3.35 -1.31
N ALA A 221 7.18 -4.22 -2.31
CA ALA A 221 8.19 -4.01 -3.34
C ALA A 221 8.02 -2.66 -4.06
N GLY A 222 6.77 -2.23 -4.28
CA GLY A 222 6.43 -0.91 -4.80
C GLY A 222 6.94 0.22 -3.91
N SER A 223 6.80 0.10 -2.58
CA SER A 223 7.33 1.08 -1.62
C SER A 223 8.86 1.18 -1.67
N ARG A 224 9.57 0.05 -1.76
CA ARG A 224 11.04 0.03 -1.93
C ARG A 224 11.48 0.66 -3.25
N LEU A 225 10.82 0.30 -4.36
CA LEU A 225 11.12 0.88 -5.68
C LEU A 225 10.86 2.40 -5.70
N THR A 226 9.78 2.84 -5.06
CA THR A 226 9.46 4.26 -4.88
C THR A 226 10.56 4.98 -4.12
N TYR A 227 11.02 4.41 -3.00
CA TYR A 227 12.15 4.92 -2.23
C TYR A 227 13.42 5.07 -3.08
N LEU A 228 13.80 4.00 -3.80
CA LEU A 228 14.98 4.02 -4.66
C LEU A 228 14.87 5.01 -5.82
N GLY A 229 13.67 5.21 -6.37
CA GLY A 229 13.37 6.24 -7.35
C GLY A 229 13.65 7.63 -6.81
N PHE A 230 13.09 7.98 -5.65
CA PHE A 230 13.33 9.29 -5.01
C PHE A 230 14.80 9.48 -4.64
N ARG A 231 15.47 8.45 -4.11
CA ARG A 231 16.90 8.49 -3.81
C ARG A 231 17.77 8.81 -5.02
N THR A 232 17.52 8.08 -6.10
CA THR A 232 18.29 8.23 -7.33
C THR A 232 18.01 9.59 -7.97
N ALA A 233 16.77 10.06 -7.91
CA ALA A 233 16.38 11.38 -8.38
C ALA A 233 17.04 12.52 -7.59
N ARG A 234 17.09 12.43 -6.25
CA ARG A 234 17.84 13.38 -5.41
C ARG A 234 19.32 13.40 -5.78
N SER A 235 19.92 12.23 -5.99
CA SER A 235 21.31 12.13 -6.43
C SER A 235 21.52 12.81 -7.80
N ALA A 236 20.59 12.64 -8.74
CA ALA A 236 20.61 13.32 -10.03
C ALA A 236 20.49 14.85 -9.88
N ALA A 237 19.67 15.33 -8.94
CA ALA A 237 19.46 16.75 -8.70
C ALA A 237 20.70 17.48 -8.18
N LEU A 238 21.62 16.77 -7.50
CA LEU A 238 22.90 17.30 -7.03
C LEU A 238 23.94 17.48 -8.15
N ASP A 239 23.78 16.75 -9.26
CA ASP A 239 24.68 16.83 -10.40
C ASP A 239 24.26 17.96 -11.37
N PRO A 240 25.19 18.64 -12.07
CA PRO A 240 24.87 19.70 -13.02
C PRO A 240 23.94 19.23 -14.16
N PRO A 241 23.02 20.08 -14.67
CA PRO A 241 22.07 19.72 -15.71
C PRO A 241 22.65 19.10 -16.98
N SER A 242 23.87 19.49 -17.34
CA SER A 242 24.58 19.03 -18.54
C SER A 242 25.43 17.77 -18.32
N SER A 243 25.52 17.26 -17.10
CA SER A 243 26.39 16.11 -16.80
C SER A 243 25.78 14.80 -17.30
N ALA A 244 26.61 13.94 -17.91
CA ALA A 244 26.20 12.60 -18.33
C ALA A 244 25.70 11.75 -17.15
N ARG A 245 26.30 11.97 -15.95
CA ARG A 245 25.92 11.30 -14.71
C ARG A 245 24.49 11.64 -14.29
N ARG A 246 24.08 12.91 -14.37
CA ARG A 246 22.69 13.32 -14.09
C ARG A 246 21.71 12.61 -15.01
N VAL A 247 22.02 12.52 -16.30
CA VAL A 247 21.17 11.83 -17.30
C VAL A 247 21.03 10.35 -16.95
N GLU A 248 22.14 9.67 -16.62
CA GLU A 248 22.11 8.26 -16.21
C GLU A 248 21.26 8.04 -14.94
N LEU A 249 21.48 8.87 -13.91
CA LEU A 249 20.72 8.78 -12.66
C LEU A 249 19.23 9.11 -12.86
N CYS A 250 18.91 10.08 -13.71
CA CYS A 250 17.54 10.43 -14.06
C CYS A 250 16.83 9.25 -14.75
N ASN A 251 17.47 8.63 -15.75
CA ASN A 251 16.94 7.44 -16.43
C ASN A 251 16.74 6.27 -15.45
N ARG A 252 17.66 6.09 -14.51
CA ARG A 252 17.55 5.06 -13.47
C ARG A 252 16.40 5.34 -12.49
N ALA A 253 16.24 6.59 -12.06
CA ALA A 253 15.13 7.01 -11.20
C ALA A 253 13.77 6.77 -11.88
N SER A 254 13.66 7.17 -13.15
CA SER A 254 12.51 6.94 -14.01
C SER A 254 12.16 5.45 -14.10
N ASN A 255 13.15 4.59 -14.37
CA ASN A 255 12.94 3.13 -14.38
C ASN A 255 12.40 2.61 -13.05
N TYR A 256 12.96 3.04 -11.91
CA TYR A 256 12.43 2.66 -10.60
C TYR A 256 10.99 3.09 -10.40
N PHE A 257 10.62 4.31 -10.80
CA PHE A 257 9.24 4.77 -10.70
C PHE A 257 8.28 4.02 -11.62
N VAL A 258 8.69 3.68 -12.85
CA VAL A 258 7.86 2.87 -13.76
C VAL A 258 7.61 1.49 -13.16
N ARG A 259 8.64 0.87 -12.58
CA ARG A 259 8.50 -0.41 -11.87
C ARG A 259 7.63 -0.27 -10.63
N ALA A 260 7.81 0.79 -9.85
CA ALA A 260 6.97 1.08 -8.68
C ALA A 260 5.50 1.28 -9.07
N ALA A 261 5.22 1.97 -10.18
CA ALA A 261 3.88 2.21 -10.68
C ALA A 261 3.13 0.93 -11.05
N ALA A 262 3.85 -0.15 -11.37
CA ALA A 262 3.24 -1.47 -11.54
C ALA A 262 2.63 -2.02 -10.24
N HIS A 263 2.95 -1.45 -9.08
CA HIS A 263 2.47 -1.86 -7.76
C HIS A 263 1.61 -0.78 -7.09
N TRP A 264 1.10 0.20 -7.84
CA TRP A 264 0.19 1.22 -7.32
C TRP A 264 -1.23 0.87 -7.75
N TYR A 265 -1.82 -0.12 -7.09
CA TYR A 265 -3.17 -0.60 -7.42
C TYR A 265 -4.27 0.13 -6.64
N ASN A 266 -3.95 0.70 -5.47
CA ASN A 266 -4.93 1.44 -4.68
C ASN A 266 -5.21 2.86 -5.27
N PRO A 267 -6.45 3.18 -5.70
CA PRO A 267 -6.80 4.51 -6.21
C PRO A 267 -6.60 5.61 -5.15
N GLY A 268 -6.91 5.30 -3.89
CA GLY A 268 -6.71 6.19 -2.76
C GLY A 268 -5.24 6.55 -2.59
N LEU A 269 -4.32 5.57 -2.67
CA LEU A 269 -2.88 5.83 -2.62
C LEU A 269 -2.45 6.77 -3.76
N VAL A 270 -2.82 6.44 -4.99
CA VAL A 270 -2.43 7.20 -6.20
C VAL A 270 -2.99 8.62 -6.17
N ALA A 271 -4.18 8.83 -5.62
CA ALA A 271 -4.80 10.14 -5.52
C ALA A 271 -4.36 10.99 -4.30
N GLY A 272 -3.52 10.45 -3.41
CA GLY A 272 -3.12 11.14 -2.17
C GLY A 272 -4.15 11.01 -1.05
N ARG A 273 -4.66 9.80 -0.80
CA ARG A 273 -5.42 9.29 0.36
C ARG A 273 -6.65 10.09 0.86
N VAL A 274 -7.07 11.19 0.22
CA VAL A 274 -8.14 12.08 0.70
C VAL A 274 -9.02 12.63 -0.43
N LEU A 275 -9.37 11.83 -1.44
CA LEU A 275 -10.52 12.19 -2.30
C LEU A 275 -11.88 11.89 -1.64
N HIS A 276 -11.92 11.29 -0.44
CA HIS A 276 -13.16 10.87 0.22
C HIS A 276 -13.64 11.75 1.39
N ALA A 277 -12.81 12.63 1.97
CA ALA A 277 -13.20 13.32 3.22
C ALA A 277 -13.98 14.63 3.03
N GLU A 278 -13.93 15.25 1.85
CA GLU A 278 -14.78 16.40 1.52
C GLU A 278 -15.33 16.15 0.12
N PRO A 279 -16.62 15.79 -0.05
CA PRO A 279 -17.24 15.85 -1.36
C PRO A 279 -17.30 17.30 -1.74
N PHE A 280 -16.21 17.79 -2.38
CA PHE A 280 -15.97 19.15 -2.87
C PHE A 280 -17.21 20.02 -2.76
N ARG A 281 -17.47 20.49 -1.54
CA ARG A 281 -18.69 21.25 -1.28
C ARG A 281 -18.38 22.59 -1.88
N LYS A 282 -18.80 22.79 -3.14
CA LYS A 282 -19.01 24.12 -3.70
C LYS A 282 -19.67 24.94 -2.59
N ARG A 283 -18.92 25.87 -2.04
CA ARG A 283 -19.40 26.89 -1.11
C ARG A 283 -20.40 27.72 -1.92
N GLY A 284 -21.65 27.26 -1.95
CA GLY A 284 -22.73 27.86 -2.74
C GLY A 284 -22.89 27.28 -4.14
N SER A 285 -23.77 26.29 -4.28
CA SER A 285 -24.87 26.25 -5.26
C SER A 285 -25.17 24.82 -5.73
N GLY A 286 -26.46 24.47 -5.71
CA GLY A 286 -27.09 23.56 -6.66
C GLY A 286 -26.42 22.22 -6.92
N ARG A 287 -26.76 21.23 -6.10
CA ARG A 287 -26.51 19.80 -6.33
C ARG A 287 -27.21 19.33 -7.63
N LYS A 288 -26.51 19.34 -8.76
CA LYS A 288 -26.78 18.53 -9.96
C LYS A 288 -25.62 18.73 -10.96
N GLU A 289 -25.24 17.65 -11.66
CA GLU A 289 -24.14 17.55 -12.65
C GLU A 289 -22.79 17.13 -12.06
N LEU A 290 -22.64 15.84 -11.73
CA LEU A 290 -21.38 15.30 -11.20
C LEU A 290 -20.51 14.55 -12.22
N PHE A 291 -20.93 14.37 -13.49
CA PHE A 291 -20.13 13.60 -14.46
C PHE A 291 -20.24 14.09 -15.93
N GLY A 292 -20.61 15.35 -16.19
CA GLY A 292 -20.91 15.79 -17.56
C GLY A 292 -20.45 17.19 -18.00
N ARG A 293 -19.85 18.00 -17.13
CA ARG A 293 -19.31 19.31 -17.53
C ARG A 293 -17.80 19.26 -17.56
N ALA A 294 -17.23 19.77 -18.66
CA ALA A 294 -15.81 20.04 -18.82
C ALA A 294 -15.26 20.62 -17.50
N ALA A 295 -14.24 19.97 -16.96
CA ALA A 295 -13.58 20.40 -15.74
C ALA A 295 -13.27 21.90 -15.84
N GLU A 296 -13.63 22.67 -14.81
CA GLU A 296 -13.34 24.11 -14.81
C GLU A 296 -11.82 24.33 -15.02
N PRO A 297 -11.40 25.37 -15.75
CA PRO A 297 -9.98 25.67 -15.94
C PRO A 297 -9.27 25.73 -14.59
N GLY A 298 -8.21 24.95 -14.40
CA GLY A 298 -7.44 24.86 -13.14
C GLY A 298 -7.81 23.66 -12.24
N TRP A 299 -8.87 22.91 -12.53
CA TRP A 299 -9.24 21.73 -11.74
C TRP A 299 -8.13 20.68 -11.66
N TYR A 300 -7.43 20.43 -12.77
CA TYR A 300 -6.34 19.45 -12.81
C TYR A 300 -5.14 19.89 -11.97
N ASP A 301 -4.84 21.20 -11.96
CA ASP A 301 -3.75 21.75 -11.15
C ASP A 301 -4.07 21.62 -9.66
N ASP A 302 -5.29 21.96 -9.25
CA ASP A 302 -5.75 21.79 -7.86
C ASP A 302 -5.77 20.31 -7.42
N ALA A 303 -6.10 19.40 -8.33
CA ALA A 303 -6.06 17.97 -8.07
C ALA A 303 -4.62 17.46 -7.92
N ALA A 304 -3.70 17.89 -8.80
CA ALA A 304 -2.30 17.52 -8.74
C ALA A 304 -1.61 18.05 -7.47
N MET A 305 -1.86 19.32 -7.12
CA MET A 305 -1.31 19.94 -5.91
C MET A 305 -1.77 19.22 -4.65
N ARG A 306 -3.05 18.90 -4.53
CA ARG A 306 -3.55 18.14 -3.37
C ARG A 306 -3.02 16.72 -3.33
N ALA A 307 -2.89 16.06 -4.48
CA ALA A 307 -2.27 14.74 -4.53
C ALA A 307 -0.83 14.78 -3.99
N ILE A 308 -0.06 15.82 -4.34
CA ILE A 308 1.29 16.04 -3.79
C ILE A 308 1.24 16.30 -2.28
N GLU A 309 0.40 17.23 -1.82
CA GLU A 309 0.23 17.62 -0.42
C GLU A 309 -0.14 16.43 0.47
N HIS A 310 -0.93 15.50 -0.06
CA HIS A 310 -1.35 14.29 0.64
C HIS A 310 -0.52 13.05 0.29
N GLY A 311 0.68 13.24 -0.27
CA GLY A 311 1.68 12.19 -0.36
C GLY A 311 1.43 11.14 -1.44
N SER A 312 0.69 11.47 -2.50
CA SER A 312 0.57 10.62 -3.69
C SER A 312 1.97 10.26 -4.22
N PRO A 313 2.31 8.97 -4.29
CA PRO A 313 3.60 8.56 -4.85
C PRO A 313 3.69 8.89 -6.34
N LEU A 314 2.59 8.77 -7.09
CA LEU A 314 2.51 9.12 -8.51
C LEU A 314 2.77 10.62 -8.74
N ALA A 315 2.03 11.47 -8.04
CA ALA A 315 2.12 12.92 -8.25
C ALA A 315 3.52 13.44 -7.88
N ARG A 316 4.09 12.93 -6.78
CA ARG A 316 5.46 13.27 -6.37
C ARG A 316 6.52 12.74 -7.34
N ALA A 317 6.37 11.51 -7.85
CA ALA A 317 7.29 10.97 -8.85
C ALA A 317 7.26 11.79 -10.14
N ALA A 318 6.06 12.12 -10.64
CA ALA A 318 5.88 12.97 -11.82
C ALA A 318 6.51 14.35 -11.63
N GLN A 319 6.27 15.00 -10.48
CA GLN A 319 6.86 16.30 -10.17
C GLN A 319 8.38 16.26 -10.20
N VAL A 320 8.99 15.27 -9.53
CA VAL A 320 10.44 15.12 -9.46
C VAL A 320 11.06 14.83 -10.83
N LEU A 321 10.44 13.97 -11.65
CA LEU A 321 10.92 13.70 -13.00
C LEU A 321 10.82 14.94 -13.91
N MET A 322 9.75 15.71 -13.79
CA MET A 322 9.59 16.98 -14.51
C MET A 322 10.66 18.01 -14.12
N GLU A 323 11.00 18.11 -12.82
CA GLU A 323 12.10 18.97 -12.34
C GLU A 323 13.48 18.52 -12.85
N LEU A 324 13.67 17.22 -13.05
CA LEU A 324 14.87 16.68 -13.69
C LEU A 324 14.88 16.86 -15.22
N GLY A 325 13.74 17.20 -15.82
CA GLY A 325 13.56 17.37 -17.26
C GLY A 325 13.21 16.08 -18.01
N ASP A 326 12.89 14.99 -17.32
CA ASP A 326 12.50 13.70 -17.91
C ASP A 326 10.98 13.59 -18.11
N VAL A 327 10.52 14.28 -19.15
CA VAL A 327 9.12 14.26 -19.58
C VAL A 327 8.71 12.86 -20.04
N GLY A 328 9.61 12.12 -20.71
CA GLY A 328 9.34 10.76 -21.19
C GLY A 328 9.06 9.80 -20.04
N GLY A 329 9.95 9.78 -19.06
CA GLY A 329 9.76 9.01 -17.83
C GLY A 329 8.48 9.35 -17.09
N THR A 330 8.15 10.64 -17.01
CA THR A 330 6.89 11.09 -16.38
C THR A 330 5.66 10.48 -17.06
N VAL A 331 5.64 10.47 -18.39
CA VAL A 331 4.55 9.88 -19.17
C VAL A 331 4.49 8.36 -18.96
N ASP A 332 5.64 7.67 -18.98
CA ASP A 332 5.69 6.23 -18.79
C ASP A 332 5.20 5.79 -17.42
N VAL A 333 5.57 6.51 -16.35
CA VAL A 333 5.09 6.26 -14.98
C VAL A 333 3.56 6.42 -14.92
N CYS A 334 3.03 7.49 -15.50
CA CYS A 334 1.58 7.75 -15.54
C CYS A 334 0.81 6.68 -16.34
N LEU A 335 1.30 6.29 -17.52
CA LEU A 335 0.68 5.26 -18.35
C LEU A 335 0.75 3.89 -17.68
N ARG A 336 1.88 3.58 -17.02
CA ARG A 336 2.03 2.32 -16.28
C ARG A 336 1.08 2.26 -15.09
N CYS A 337 0.95 3.35 -14.33
CA CYS A 337 -0.01 3.43 -13.25
C CYS A 337 -1.45 3.34 -13.77
N ALA A 338 -1.78 4.01 -14.88
CA ALA A 338 -3.10 3.96 -15.50
C ALA A 338 -3.49 2.55 -15.96
N ALA A 339 -2.53 1.73 -16.38
CA ALA A 339 -2.78 0.34 -16.79
C ALA A 339 -3.38 -0.53 -15.67
N ASN A 340 -3.08 -0.21 -14.40
CA ASN A 340 -3.68 -0.89 -13.24
C ASN A 340 -5.20 -0.62 -13.12
N PHE A 341 -5.69 0.46 -13.74
CA PHE A 341 -7.08 0.91 -13.67
C PHE A 341 -7.82 0.74 -15.01
N GLY A 342 -7.39 -0.24 -15.83
CA GLY A 342 -7.99 -0.52 -17.14
C GLY A 342 -7.43 0.32 -18.30
N GLY A 343 -6.36 1.09 -18.06
CA GLY A 343 -5.59 1.72 -19.12
C GLY A 343 -4.88 0.69 -20.01
N VAL A 344 -4.63 1.07 -21.27
CA VAL A 344 -3.81 0.24 -22.16
C VAL A 344 -2.34 0.40 -21.74
N PRO A 345 -1.63 -0.67 -21.36
CA PRO A 345 -0.21 -0.57 -21.08
C PRO A 345 0.51 -0.05 -22.33
N PRO A 346 1.58 0.74 -22.20
CA PRO A 346 2.31 1.27 -23.35
C PRO A 346 2.69 0.11 -24.28
N SER A 347 2.17 0.13 -25.51
CA SER A 347 2.25 -0.95 -26.51
C SER A 347 3.62 -1.08 -27.17
N GLY A 348 4.65 -0.51 -26.55
CA GLY A 348 6.01 -0.59 -27.02
C GLY A 348 6.66 -1.92 -26.66
N LYS A 349 7.07 -2.68 -27.68
CA LYS A 349 8.14 -3.71 -27.62
C LYS A 349 9.52 -3.15 -27.17
N GLY A 350 9.56 -2.01 -26.51
CA GLY A 350 10.66 -1.65 -25.63
C GLY A 350 10.33 -2.27 -24.30
N THR A 351 10.48 -3.60 -24.20
CA THR A 351 10.66 -4.20 -22.90
C THR A 351 11.69 -3.34 -22.19
N LEU A 352 11.28 -2.73 -21.06
CA LEU A 352 12.21 -2.27 -20.03
C LEU A 352 12.88 -3.50 -19.38
N ASP A 353 13.20 -4.53 -20.18
CA ASP A 353 14.20 -5.56 -19.96
C ASP A 353 15.57 -4.94 -20.27
N TYR A 354 15.80 -3.70 -19.85
CA TYR A 354 17.13 -3.44 -19.32
C TYR A 354 17.23 -4.42 -18.16
N GLU A 355 18.04 -5.46 -18.34
CA GLU A 355 18.55 -6.34 -17.30
C GLU A 355 19.18 -5.44 -16.23
N PHE A 356 18.34 -4.82 -15.41
CA PHE A 356 18.75 -4.04 -14.29
C PHE A 356 18.99 -5.06 -13.18
N GLU A 357 20.20 -5.60 -13.16
CA GLU A 357 20.69 -6.64 -12.24
C GLU A 357 20.49 -6.34 -10.75
N GLY A 358 19.92 -5.19 -10.36
CA GLY A 358 19.87 -4.73 -8.98
C GLY A 358 18.65 -5.15 -8.17
N ILE A 359 17.52 -5.52 -8.79
CA ILE A 359 16.29 -5.94 -8.09
C ILE A 359 15.57 -6.95 -8.96
N GLY A 360 16.11 -8.16 -9.09
CA GLY A 360 15.38 -9.26 -9.73
C GLY A 360 14.20 -9.71 -8.87
N GLU A 361 13.29 -10.53 -9.41
CA GLU A 361 12.38 -11.33 -8.58
C GLU A 361 13.11 -12.14 -7.50
N SER A 362 14.44 -12.34 -7.65
CA SER A 362 15.35 -12.91 -6.65
C SER A 362 15.47 -12.12 -5.34
N ASP A 363 15.06 -10.84 -5.31
CA ASP A 363 15.05 -10.03 -4.09
C ASP A 363 13.77 -10.22 -3.26
N LEU A 364 12.78 -10.90 -3.82
CA LEU A 364 11.55 -11.23 -3.10
C LEU A 364 11.86 -12.28 -2.03
N PRO A 365 11.18 -12.24 -0.86
CA PRO A 365 11.30 -13.31 0.11
C PRO A 365 10.90 -14.64 -0.53
N ASP A 366 11.74 -15.67 -0.41
CA ASP A 366 11.44 -17.03 -0.90
C ASP A 366 10.10 -17.57 -0.35
N GLU A 367 9.65 -17.03 0.77
CA GLU A 367 8.42 -17.41 1.47
C GLU A 367 7.17 -16.60 1.07
N MET A 368 7.30 -15.59 0.21
CA MET A 368 6.17 -14.73 -0.16
C MET A 368 5.24 -15.43 -1.15
N LEU A 369 3.96 -15.55 -0.80
CA LEU A 369 2.96 -16.20 -1.65
C LEU A 369 2.58 -15.31 -2.85
N PRO A 370 2.14 -15.90 -3.97
CA PRO A 370 1.82 -15.12 -5.18
C PRO A 370 0.78 -14.01 -4.96
N TRP A 371 -0.25 -14.27 -4.16
CA TRP A 371 -1.30 -13.27 -3.85
C TRP A 371 -0.82 -12.20 -2.86
N GLU A 372 0.26 -12.44 -2.12
CA GLU A 372 0.85 -11.44 -1.23
C GLU A 372 1.59 -10.34 -2.01
N ARG A 373 1.92 -10.59 -3.28
CA ARG A 373 2.63 -9.64 -4.17
C ARG A 373 1.78 -8.42 -4.56
N GLY A 374 0.45 -8.50 -4.44
CA GLY A 374 -0.50 -7.51 -4.95
C GLY A 374 -1.39 -6.85 -3.91
N LEU A 375 -1.05 -6.93 -2.62
CA LEU A 375 -1.89 -6.40 -1.52
C LEU A 375 -1.87 -4.86 -1.35
N TYR A 376 -1.36 -4.11 -2.32
CA TYR A 376 -1.21 -2.65 -2.28
C TYR A 376 -1.44 -1.98 -3.62
#